data_AF-A0AAU1HRW1-F1
#
_entry.id   AF-A0AAU1HRW1-F1
#
_cell.length_a   1.000
_cell.length_b   1.000
_cell.length_c   1.000
_cell.angle_alpha   90.00
_cell.angle_beta   90.00
_cell.angle_gamma   90.00
#
_symmetry.space_group_name_H-M   'P 1'
#
loop_
_entity.id
_entity.type
_entity.pdbx_description
1 polymer ?
#
loop_
_entity_poly.entity_id
_entity_poly.type
_entity_poly.pdbx_seq_one_letter_code
_entity_poly.pdbx_strand_id
1 'polypeptide(L)'
;MRLTDLLHPHLDGVTTVVDATRGALSLEPYLHLPPGVALRGDEERPVTEGELALLSYGPRAELHGGEDAVHAVLARMRPGARGLIVFGHGGSELPYHRLLDHLVAHRCQVLRAAPLDYVHLHAGAVIARTDELLPPHDFFGRPVPSDGYATALRIADEYVFADLASRSLRARVLDLERTVEVAEHTRAAAGQDGLAERLAAAVREKEQLAAGLRAARDRVDVLQARVAMLEGSTSLRVGKALVSAARSPKRGAARLPGELYGLWRGRRRTAGQAPADAPQARTEPDAPVDDRFHLAYRALTSAPRDRLVVAGILTAATAEDFAADAVVNRLLPHDGRLLVQRTDPDVLVVQLSACTGDGPWWLTGTGLAPDLDRTLAELLAEQRVLGRSAVLWRDGPASAAPGLARLAWDAVIDTDTGVRLARLDPAAQGRERLREVFREDSTRVRLARLAQLAGAPDPLDERRVAVLAAPRDRTDVARLVGQVLGQLHRPVEVVVPDPAGLDELTAAGVTVRRGQPRASWVADWTDLTEERPDTLLLDLMCAQEWSGADAVGHTPTADDYVFVPSLRPLLVRRSLHMSGTDPGSWAGHGHRLFAVRGKEPS
;
A
#
# COMPACT_ATOMS: atom_id res chain seq x y z
N MET A 1 3.02 1.72 14.58
CA MET A 1 2.00 0.84 13.93
C MET A 1 1.44 1.56 12.71
N ARG A 2 1.02 0.85 11.65
CA ARG A 2 0.38 1.52 10.48
C ARG A 2 -1.05 1.94 10.82
N LEU A 3 -1.51 3.03 10.22
CA LEU A 3 -2.90 3.48 10.29
C LEU A 3 -3.86 2.42 9.73
N THR A 4 -3.42 1.74 8.68
CA THR A 4 -4.11 0.60 8.06
C THR A 4 -4.38 -0.52 9.06
N ASP A 5 -3.36 -0.94 9.82
CA ASP A 5 -3.47 -2.00 10.83
C ASP A 5 -4.36 -1.60 12.01
N LEU A 6 -4.41 -0.29 12.31
CA LEU A 6 -5.33 0.26 13.30
C LEU A 6 -6.77 0.22 12.78
N LEU A 7 -6.99 0.62 11.53
CA LEU A 7 -8.30 0.87 10.95
C LEU A 7 -9.01 -0.40 10.46
N HIS A 8 -8.30 -1.30 9.78
CA HIS A 8 -8.88 -2.47 9.09
C HIS A 8 -9.75 -3.37 9.96
N PRO A 9 -9.35 -3.71 11.22
CA PRO A 9 -10.19 -4.51 12.10
C PRO A 9 -11.56 -3.86 12.42
N HIS A 10 -11.68 -2.55 12.18
CA HIS A 10 -12.87 -1.76 12.48
C HIS A 10 -13.57 -1.25 11.21
N LEU A 11 -13.25 -1.79 10.03
CA LEU A 11 -13.97 -1.52 8.77
C LEU A 11 -15.11 -2.52 8.50
N ASP A 12 -15.28 -3.55 9.34
CA ASP A 12 -16.35 -4.52 9.15
C ASP A 12 -17.73 -3.86 9.28
N GLY A 13 -18.56 -3.97 8.24
CA GLY A 13 -19.84 -3.29 8.10
C GLY A 13 -19.77 -1.80 7.68
N VAL A 14 -18.58 -1.24 7.41
CA VAL A 14 -18.41 0.13 6.92
C VAL A 14 -18.43 0.15 5.40
N THR A 15 -19.31 0.96 4.80
CA THR A 15 -19.42 1.15 3.34
C THR A 15 -18.84 2.49 2.90
N THR A 16 -18.79 3.48 3.78
CA THR A 16 -18.33 4.84 3.46
C THR A 16 -17.43 5.40 4.55
N VAL A 17 -16.32 6.01 4.16
CA VAL A 17 -15.45 6.80 5.03
C VAL A 17 -15.67 8.28 4.70
N VAL A 18 -16.00 9.07 5.72
CA VAL A 18 -16.22 10.51 5.61
C VAL A 18 -14.97 11.23 6.10
N ASP A 19 -14.24 11.88 5.21
CA ASP A 19 -13.11 12.73 5.54
C ASP A 19 -13.57 14.07 6.10
N ALA A 20 -13.57 14.18 7.43
CA ALA A 20 -13.90 15.40 8.18
C ALA A 20 -12.65 16.12 8.70
N THR A 21 -11.49 15.85 8.11
CA THR A 21 -10.28 16.60 8.44
C THR A 21 -10.36 18.02 7.88
N ARG A 22 -10.28 19.02 8.77
CA ARG A 22 -10.32 20.45 8.40
C ARG A 22 -8.92 21.09 8.30
N GLY A 23 -7.86 20.31 8.42
CA GLY A 23 -6.48 20.77 8.30
C GLY A 23 -5.91 20.59 6.89
N ALA A 24 -4.73 21.14 6.62
CA ALA A 24 -4.04 20.98 5.33
C ALA A 24 -3.53 19.55 5.06
N LEU A 25 -3.60 18.65 6.05
CA LEU A 25 -3.14 17.27 5.93
C LEU A 25 -4.17 16.39 5.20
N SER A 26 -3.89 16.03 3.95
CA SER A 26 -4.66 14.99 3.25
C SER A 26 -4.34 13.61 3.84
N LEU A 27 -5.36 12.93 4.36
CA LEU A 27 -5.22 11.59 4.94
C LEU A 27 -5.46 10.46 3.94
N GLU A 28 -6.04 10.77 2.77
CA GLU A 28 -6.32 9.82 1.69
C GLU A 28 -5.11 8.93 1.31
N PRO A 29 -3.87 9.44 1.19
CA PRO A 29 -2.71 8.62 0.85
C PRO A 29 -2.34 7.57 1.91
N TYR A 30 -2.80 7.75 3.16
CA TYR A 30 -2.51 6.84 4.28
C TYR A 30 -3.62 5.80 4.48
N LEU A 31 -4.76 5.98 3.82
CA LEU A 31 -5.94 5.12 3.92
C LEU A 31 -5.94 4.10 2.77
N HIS A 32 -5.41 2.91 3.01
CA HIS A 32 -5.59 1.80 2.08
C HIS A 32 -6.97 1.18 2.24
N LEU A 33 -8.03 1.79 1.70
CA LEU A 33 -9.39 1.29 1.87
C LEU A 33 -9.63 -0.02 1.08
N PRO A 34 -10.33 -1.02 1.65
CA PRO A 34 -10.72 -2.22 0.94
C PRO A 34 -11.63 -1.94 -0.27
N PRO A 35 -11.66 -2.82 -1.28
CA PRO A 35 -12.60 -2.70 -2.39
C PRO A 35 -14.06 -2.67 -1.88
N GLY A 36 -14.82 -1.65 -2.27
CA GLY A 36 -16.22 -1.45 -1.86
C GLY A 36 -16.45 -0.42 -0.75
N VAL A 37 -15.38 0.13 -0.15
CA VAL A 37 -15.47 1.25 0.80
C VAL A 37 -15.17 2.57 0.07
N ALA A 38 -16.14 3.46 -0.02
CA ALA A 38 -15.97 4.76 -0.69
C ALA A 38 -15.44 5.83 0.27
N LEU A 39 -14.51 6.67 -0.20
CA LEU A 39 -14.08 7.88 0.50
C LEU A 39 -14.91 9.09 0.02
N ARG A 40 -15.43 9.88 0.96
CA ARG A 40 -16.24 11.08 0.68
C ARG A 40 -15.78 12.24 1.57
N GLY A 41 -15.76 13.47 1.06
CA GLY A 41 -15.55 14.66 1.89
C GLY A 41 -16.72 14.95 2.86
N ASP A 42 -16.44 15.69 3.92
CA ASP A 42 -17.45 16.10 4.90
C ASP A 42 -18.41 17.18 4.36
N GLU A 43 -19.67 16.79 4.18
CA GLU A 43 -20.78 17.68 3.76
C GLU A 43 -21.59 18.22 4.95
N GLU A 44 -21.03 18.19 6.17
CA GLU A 44 -21.70 18.59 7.41
C GLU A 44 -22.96 17.76 7.78
N ARG A 45 -23.14 16.61 7.15
CA ARG A 45 -24.27 15.70 7.41
C ARG A 45 -24.03 14.84 8.68
N PRO A 46 -25.10 14.28 9.27
CA PRO A 46 -24.97 13.28 10.34
C PRO A 46 -24.19 12.06 9.85
N VAL A 47 -23.33 11.51 10.72
CA VAL A 47 -22.60 10.26 10.44
C VAL A 47 -23.40 9.11 11.02
N THR A 48 -23.79 8.14 10.19
CA THR A 48 -24.71 7.05 10.57
C THR A 48 -24.05 5.67 10.61
N GLU A 49 -24.83 4.64 10.93
CA GLU A 49 -24.39 3.25 10.87
C GLU A 49 -23.88 2.89 9.46
N GLY A 50 -22.74 2.20 9.40
CA GLY A 50 -22.04 1.91 8.14
C GLY A 50 -21.12 3.02 7.64
N GLU A 51 -21.07 4.17 8.33
CA GLU A 51 -20.14 5.26 8.04
C GLU A 51 -19.06 5.40 9.11
N LEU A 52 -17.85 5.76 8.67
CA LEU A 52 -16.71 6.06 9.54
C LEU A 52 -16.22 7.49 9.31
N ALA A 53 -16.22 8.32 10.35
CA ALA A 53 -15.71 9.69 10.30
C ALA A 53 -14.21 9.74 10.57
N LEU A 54 -13.46 10.35 9.67
CA LEU A 54 -12.03 10.57 9.82
C LEU A 54 -11.76 11.98 10.36
N LEU A 55 -10.96 12.04 11.41
CA LEU A 55 -10.71 13.23 12.23
C LEU A 55 -9.20 13.40 12.42
N SER A 56 -8.71 14.63 12.43
CA SER A 56 -7.34 14.95 12.82
C SER A 56 -7.35 15.90 14.02
N TYR A 57 -6.37 15.75 14.90
CA TYR A 57 -6.19 16.61 16.07
C TYR A 57 -4.72 16.73 16.46
N GLY A 58 -4.18 17.95 16.52
CA GLY A 58 -2.76 18.14 16.77
C GLY A 58 -2.40 19.53 17.29
N PRO A 59 -1.14 19.74 17.69
CA PRO A 59 -0.66 21.02 18.23
C PRO A 59 -0.62 22.11 17.16
N ARG A 60 -0.53 21.73 15.88
CA ARG A 60 -0.59 22.63 14.71
C ARG A 60 -1.99 22.58 14.10
N ALA A 61 -2.87 23.50 14.53
CA ALA A 61 -4.27 23.54 14.08
C ALA A 61 -4.42 23.71 12.56
N GLU A 62 -3.49 24.42 11.91
CA GLU A 62 -3.46 24.58 10.44
C GLU A 62 -3.23 23.26 9.70
N LEU A 63 -2.45 22.34 10.30
CA LEU A 63 -2.12 21.05 9.70
C LEU A 63 -3.09 19.95 10.11
N HIS A 64 -3.46 19.88 11.39
CA HIS A 64 -4.22 18.79 11.98
C HIS A 64 -5.67 19.13 12.30
N GLY A 65 -6.10 20.37 12.11
CA GLY A 65 -7.39 20.83 12.64
C GLY A 65 -7.37 21.06 14.16
N GLY A 66 -8.36 21.82 14.63
CA GLY A 66 -8.52 22.18 16.03
C GLY A 66 -9.46 21.26 16.80
N GLU A 67 -9.48 21.44 18.12
CA GLU A 67 -10.37 20.71 19.04
C GLU A 67 -11.86 20.90 18.69
N ASP A 68 -12.26 22.12 18.31
CA ASP A 68 -13.64 22.44 17.90
C ASP A 68 -14.12 21.63 16.69
N ALA A 69 -13.20 21.31 15.76
CA ALA A 69 -13.53 20.50 14.58
C ALA A 69 -13.86 19.05 14.97
N VAL A 70 -13.12 18.49 15.93
CA VAL A 70 -13.41 17.17 16.49
C VAL A 70 -14.78 17.18 17.18
N HIS A 71 -15.07 18.21 17.97
CA HIS A 71 -16.35 18.33 18.68
C HIS A 71 -17.54 18.42 17.71
N ALA A 72 -17.42 19.21 16.65
CA ALA A 72 -18.46 19.38 15.65
C ALA A 72 -18.82 18.05 14.94
N VAL A 73 -17.85 17.16 14.75
CA VAL A 73 -18.09 15.84 14.16
C VAL A 73 -18.68 14.87 15.19
N LEU A 74 -18.16 14.84 16.42
CA LEU A 74 -18.71 14.00 17.50
C LEU A 74 -20.19 14.28 17.75
N ALA A 75 -20.60 15.56 17.72
CA ALA A 75 -22.00 15.98 17.86
C ALA A 75 -22.92 15.47 16.74
N ARG A 76 -22.36 15.18 15.56
CA ARG A 76 -23.09 14.69 14.38
C ARG A 76 -23.14 13.16 14.28
N MET A 77 -22.37 12.45 15.10
CA MET A 77 -22.39 10.99 15.11
C MET A 77 -23.73 10.45 15.64
N ARG A 78 -24.22 9.37 15.02
CA ARG A 78 -25.45 8.66 15.38
C ARG A 78 -25.12 7.24 15.89
N PRO A 79 -26.06 6.54 16.55
CA PRO A 79 -25.87 5.14 16.93
C PRO A 79 -25.30 4.30 15.77
N GLY A 80 -24.23 3.55 16.05
CA GLY A 80 -23.61 2.68 15.04
C GLY A 80 -22.54 3.35 14.18
N ALA A 81 -22.40 4.69 14.24
CA ALA A 81 -21.34 5.41 13.56
C ALA A 81 -19.97 5.12 14.20
N ARG A 82 -18.95 5.01 13.36
CA ARG A 82 -17.55 4.85 13.78
C ARG A 82 -16.75 6.11 13.48
N GLY A 83 -15.61 6.26 14.14
CA GLY A 83 -14.68 7.34 13.87
C GLY A 83 -13.24 6.92 14.06
N LEU A 84 -12.33 7.60 13.37
CA LEU A 84 -10.90 7.46 13.52
C LEU A 84 -10.32 8.85 13.77
N ILE A 85 -9.78 9.07 14.97
CA ILE A 85 -9.05 10.27 15.32
C ILE A 85 -7.56 9.99 15.16
N VAL A 86 -6.90 10.72 14.25
CA VAL A 86 -5.44 10.70 14.13
C VAL A 86 -4.82 11.91 14.83
N PHE A 87 -3.75 11.66 15.57
CA PHE A 87 -3.14 12.65 16.46
C PHE A 87 -1.79 13.12 15.95
N GLY A 88 -1.64 14.43 15.81
CA GLY A 88 -0.33 15.08 15.64
C GLY A 88 0.45 15.25 16.94
N HIS A 89 -0.13 14.89 18.09
CA HIS A 89 0.56 14.86 19.39
C HIS A 89 1.30 13.52 19.54
N GLY A 90 2.53 13.56 20.07
CA GLY A 90 3.23 12.35 20.49
C GLY A 90 2.41 11.55 21.50
N GLY A 91 2.46 10.22 21.45
CA GLY A 91 1.62 9.36 22.31
C GLY A 91 1.80 9.61 23.81
N SER A 92 2.97 10.09 24.26
CA SER A 92 3.25 10.48 25.65
C SER A 92 2.72 11.87 26.04
N GLU A 93 2.45 12.73 25.06
CA GLU A 93 2.05 14.14 25.23
C GLU A 93 0.59 14.38 24.81
N LEU A 94 -0.13 13.32 24.45
CA LEU A 94 -1.50 13.40 24.00
C LEU A 94 -2.38 14.06 25.08
N PRO A 95 -3.04 15.21 24.81
CA PRO A 95 -3.91 15.87 25.77
C PRO A 95 -5.28 15.20 25.83
N TYR A 96 -5.30 13.87 26.03
CA TYR A 96 -6.50 13.04 25.96
C TYR A 96 -7.58 13.49 26.96
N HIS A 97 -7.20 14.09 28.09
CA HIS A 97 -8.11 14.63 29.09
C HIS A 97 -9.07 15.70 28.54
N ARG A 98 -8.68 16.45 27.50
CA ARG A 98 -9.54 17.44 26.83
C ARG A 98 -10.62 16.79 25.96
N LEU A 99 -10.29 15.64 25.38
CA LEU A 99 -11.19 14.87 24.52
C LEU A 99 -12.17 14.00 25.32
N LEU A 100 -11.78 13.52 26.51
CA LEU A 100 -12.59 12.61 27.32
C LEU A 100 -13.98 13.16 27.64
N ASP A 101 -14.08 14.44 28.02
CA ASP A 101 -15.37 15.04 28.36
C ASP A 101 -16.33 15.06 27.17
N HIS A 102 -15.80 15.34 25.98
CA HIS A 102 -16.57 15.41 24.73
C HIS A 102 -16.95 14.03 24.20
N LEU A 103 -16.06 13.04 24.29
CA LEU A 103 -16.37 11.64 23.97
C LEU A 103 -17.51 11.11 24.85
N VAL A 104 -17.44 11.39 26.16
CA VAL A 104 -18.48 11.00 27.12
C VAL A 104 -19.79 11.72 26.85
N ALA A 105 -19.76 13.04 26.61
CA ALA A 105 -20.95 13.83 26.31
C ALA A 105 -21.69 13.35 25.06
N HIS A 106 -20.94 12.90 24.04
CA HIS A 106 -21.48 12.41 22.77
C HIS A 106 -21.60 10.90 22.67
N ARG A 107 -21.46 10.18 23.80
CA ARG A 107 -21.66 8.72 23.85
C ARG A 107 -20.74 7.96 22.87
N CYS A 108 -19.52 8.46 22.71
CA CYS A 108 -18.49 7.89 21.86
C CYS A 108 -17.48 7.15 22.72
N GLN A 109 -17.28 5.86 22.44
CA GLN A 109 -16.33 5.01 23.13
C GLN A 109 -15.08 4.79 22.30
N VAL A 110 -13.91 4.88 22.94
CA VAL A 110 -12.63 4.52 22.35
C VAL A 110 -12.47 3.01 22.37
N LEU A 111 -12.46 2.40 21.18
CA LEU A 111 -12.31 0.96 21.02
C LEU A 111 -10.85 0.53 21.09
N ARG A 112 -9.98 1.34 20.47
CA ARG A 112 -8.55 1.05 20.36
C ARG A 112 -7.75 2.32 20.15
N ALA A 113 -6.61 2.44 20.80
CA ALA A 113 -5.62 3.46 20.52
C ALA A 113 -4.22 2.87 20.38
N ALA A 114 -3.43 3.42 19.47
CA ALA A 114 -2.10 2.91 19.15
C ALA A 114 -1.15 4.02 18.67
N PRO A 115 0.16 3.90 18.94
CA PRO A 115 1.16 4.79 18.38
C PRO A 115 1.29 4.53 16.88
N LEU A 116 1.39 5.60 16.12
CA LEU A 116 1.55 5.56 14.68
C LEU A 116 2.95 6.04 14.30
N ASP A 117 3.53 5.41 13.29
CA ASP A 117 4.91 5.68 12.88
C ASP A 117 4.94 6.62 11.66
N TYR A 118 4.21 7.74 11.73
CA TYR A 118 4.22 8.77 10.68
C TYR A 118 4.88 10.07 11.16
N VAL A 119 5.42 10.83 10.21
CA VAL A 119 6.14 12.09 10.48
C VAL A 119 5.24 13.15 11.14
N HIS A 120 3.97 13.22 10.73
CA HIS A 120 3.00 14.20 11.23
C HIS A 120 1.87 13.56 12.04
N LEU A 121 1.81 12.23 12.15
CA LEU A 121 0.80 11.52 12.93
C LEU A 121 1.49 10.53 13.84
N HIS A 122 1.40 10.75 15.15
CA HIS A 122 2.15 9.97 16.14
C HIS A 122 1.25 8.99 16.90
N ALA A 123 -0.07 9.15 16.85
CA ALA A 123 -1.01 8.21 17.42
C ALA A 123 -2.35 8.22 16.67
N GLY A 124 -3.15 7.17 16.86
CA GLY A 124 -4.52 7.10 16.36
C GLY A 124 -5.43 6.40 17.35
N ALA A 125 -6.69 6.81 17.39
CA ALA A 125 -7.74 6.20 18.18
C ALA A 125 -8.99 5.93 17.34
N VAL A 126 -9.48 4.69 17.38
CA VAL A 126 -10.76 4.30 16.79
C VAL A 126 -11.84 4.48 17.85
N ILE A 127 -12.90 5.19 17.48
CA ILE A 127 -14.06 5.45 18.32
C ILE A 127 -15.33 4.86 17.70
N ALA A 128 -16.32 4.56 18.52
CA ALA A 128 -17.66 4.21 18.07
C ALA A 128 -18.70 4.92 18.91
N ARG A 129 -19.68 5.52 18.24
CA ARG A 129 -20.87 6.04 18.92
C ARG A 129 -21.77 4.85 19.23
N THR A 130 -21.97 4.57 20.52
CA THR A 130 -22.81 3.46 20.99
C THR A 130 -23.88 3.92 21.98
N ASP A 131 -25.02 3.22 22.09
CA ASP A 131 -26.00 3.44 23.17
C ASP A 131 -25.82 2.45 24.34
N GLU A 132 -25.04 1.39 24.13
CA GLU A 132 -24.65 0.43 25.15
C GLU A 132 -23.11 0.33 25.17
N LEU A 133 -22.50 0.34 26.35
CA LEU A 133 -21.04 0.23 26.47
C LEU A 133 -20.55 -1.07 25.82
N LEU A 134 -19.71 -0.95 24.81
CA LEU A 134 -18.98 -2.09 24.27
C LEU A 134 -17.89 -2.46 25.29
N PRO A 135 -17.58 -3.74 25.48
CA PRO A 135 -16.52 -4.12 26.41
C PRO A 135 -15.16 -3.68 25.87
N PRO A 136 -14.35 -2.87 26.59
CA PRO A 136 -12.97 -2.58 26.20
C PRO A 136 -12.15 -3.87 26.11
N HIS A 137 -11.15 -3.91 25.25
CA HIS A 137 -10.35 -5.12 25.03
C HIS A 137 -9.06 -5.08 25.86
N ASP A 138 -8.72 -6.19 26.52
CA ASP A 138 -7.47 -6.33 27.27
C ASP A 138 -6.24 -6.53 26.36
N PHE A 139 -5.05 -6.71 26.97
CA PHE A 139 -3.78 -6.94 26.29
C PHE A 139 -3.80 -8.10 25.27
N PHE A 140 -4.69 -9.07 25.44
CA PHE A 140 -4.86 -10.24 24.58
C PHE A 140 -6.09 -10.13 23.66
N GLY A 141 -6.75 -8.96 23.61
CA GLY A 141 -7.93 -8.75 22.80
C GLY A 141 -9.22 -9.32 23.42
N ARG A 142 -9.27 -9.52 24.74
CA ARG A 142 -10.47 -10.07 25.41
C ARG A 142 -11.38 -8.95 25.94
N PRO A 143 -12.70 -9.07 25.78
CA PRO A 143 -13.65 -8.07 26.26
C PRO A 143 -13.71 -7.99 27.79
N VAL A 144 -13.60 -6.79 28.35
CA VAL A 144 -13.73 -6.44 29.78
C VAL A 144 -15.12 -5.83 30.01
N PRO A 145 -15.97 -6.35 30.92
CA PRO A 145 -17.30 -5.80 31.19
C PRO A 145 -17.24 -4.41 31.86
N SER A 146 -18.17 -3.49 31.56
CA SER A 146 -18.30 -2.22 32.29
C SER A 146 -19.76 -1.81 32.52
N ASP A 147 -20.09 -1.24 33.70
CA ASP A 147 -21.45 -0.83 34.05
C ASP A 147 -21.53 0.65 34.48
N GLY A 148 -22.49 1.38 33.88
CA GLY A 148 -22.82 2.77 34.17
C GLY A 148 -22.33 3.73 33.09
N TYR A 149 -23.25 4.29 32.29
CA TYR A 149 -22.89 4.80 30.96
C TYR A 149 -21.80 5.89 30.96
N ALA A 150 -21.97 7.04 31.64
CA ALA A 150 -21.01 8.14 31.54
C ALA A 150 -19.69 7.89 32.31
N THR A 151 -19.77 7.40 33.55
CA THR A 151 -18.58 7.16 34.39
C THR A 151 -17.77 5.96 33.90
N ALA A 152 -18.42 4.87 33.46
CA ALA A 152 -17.72 3.73 32.92
C ALA A 152 -17.17 3.98 31.51
N LEU A 153 -17.87 4.76 30.68
CA LEU A 153 -17.34 5.25 29.40
C LEU A 153 -16.08 6.08 29.60
N ARG A 154 -16.12 7.03 30.56
CA ARG A 154 -14.95 7.82 30.92
C ARG A 154 -13.78 6.93 31.36
N ILE A 155 -14.02 5.96 32.24
CA ILE A 155 -12.97 5.06 32.75
C ILE A 155 -12.42 4.17 31.62
N ALA A 156 -13.28 3.68 30.72
CA ALA A 156 -12.88 2.86 29.59
C ALA A 156 -12.02 3.65 28.59
N ASP A 157 -12.44 4.86 28.23
CA ASP A 157 -11.70 5.71 27.31
C ASP A 157 -10.37 6.17 27.93
N GLU A 158 -10.39 6.55 29.22
CA GLU A 158 -9.20 6.94 29.97
C GLU A 158 -8.20 5.79 30.07
N TYR A 159 -8.67 4.56 30.28
CA TYR A 159 -7.83 3.36 30.29
C TYR A 159 -7.10 3.15 28.96
N VAL A 160 -7.81 3.23 27.83
CA VAL A 160 -7.23 3.03 26.49
C VAL A 160 -6.18 4.10 26.15
N PHE A 161 -6.45 5.36 26.49
CA PHE A 161 -5.48 6.44 26.26
C PHE A 161 -4.28 6.41 27.23
N ALA A 162 -4.50 6.09 28.51
CA ALA A 162 -3.42 5.96 29.48
C ALA A 162 -2.48 4.80 29.11
N ASP A 163 -3.03 3.70 28.61
CA ASP A 163 -2.25 2.57 28.11
C ASP A 163 -1.43 2.94 26.86
N LEU A 164 -2.01 3.67 25.90
CA LEU A 164 -1.27 4.23 24.75
C LEU A 164 -0.08 5.09 25.21
N ALA A 165 -0.29 5.99 26.17
CA ALA A 165 0.76 6.85 26.70
C ALA A 165 1.87 6.03 27.38
N SER A 166 1.50 5.02 28.17
CA SER A 166 2.43 4.10 28.83
C SER A 166 3.27 3.30 27.83
N ARG A 167 2.66 2.78 26.76
CA ARG A 167 3.35 2.06 25.67
C ARG A 167 4.33 2.96 24.92
N SER A 168 3.92 4.20 24.61
CA SER A 168 4.75 5.18 23.90
C SER A 168 5.97 5.60 24.73
N LEU A 169 5.79 5.82 26.03
CA LEU A 169 6.88 6.11 26.97
C LEU A 169 7.88 4.94 27.06
N ARG A 170 7.39 3.69 27.09
CA ARG A 170 8.25 2.50 27.15
C ARG A 170 9.13 2.36 25.90
N ALA A 171 8.54 2.56 24.71
CA ALA A 171 9.28 2.52 23.45
C ALA A 171 10.39 3.59 23.42
N ARG A 172 10.06 4.82 23.84
CA ARG A 172 11.03 5.92 23.89
C ARG A 172 12.18 5.68 24.86
N VAL A 173 11.91 5.08 26.03
CA VAL A 173 12.96 4.70 26.99
C VAL A 173 13.91 3.68 26.38
N LEU A 174 13.40 2.66 25.68
CA LEU A 174 14.23 1.64 25.01
C LEU A 174 15.09 2.23 23.88
N ASP A 175 14.55 3.16 23.09
CA ASP A 175 15.33 3.83 22.04
C ASP A 175 16.43 4.70 22.65
N LEU A 176 16.14 5.43 23.73
CA LEU A 176 17.15 6.22 24.44
C LEU A 176 18.25 5.32 25.02
N GLU A 177 17.90 4.17 25.59
CA GLU A 177 18.89 3.17 26.06
C GLU A 177 19.83 2.74 24.93
N ARG A 178 19.28 2.42 23.76
CA ARG A 178 20.08 2.08 22.57
C ARG A 178 20.99 3.24 22.14
N THR A 179 20.50 4.48 22.17
CA THR A 179 21.33 5.65 21.82
C THR A 179 22.44 5.91 22.81
N VAL A 180 22.20 5.70 24.10
CA VAL A 180 23.23 5.80 25.16
C VAL A 180 24.27 4.71 24.97
N GLU A 181 23.86 3.45 24.72
CA GLU A 181 24.78 2.36 24.44
C GLU A 181 25.66 2.65 23.22
N VAL A 182 25.09 3.10 22.10
CA VAL A 182 25.84 3.47 20.90
C VAL A 182 26.79 4.65 21.16
N ALA A 183 26.36 5.63 21.96
CA ALA A 183 27.20 6.75 22.37
C ALA A 183 28.37 6.30 23.28
N GLU A 184 28.14 5.37 24.20
CA GLU A 184 29.20 4.79 25.06
C GLU A 184 30.21 3.97 24.26
N HIS A 185 29.75 3.17 23.30
CA HIS A 185 30.63 2.40 22.41
C HIS A 185 31.47 3.32 21.50
N THR A 186 30.91 4.43 21.03
CA THR A 186 31.65 5.42 20.23
C THR A 186 32.59 6.29 21.08
N ARG A 187 32.25 6.55 22.36
CA ARG A 187 33.14 7.20 23.34
C ARG A 187 34.38 6.35 23.65
N ALA A 188 34.21 5.04 23.80
CA ALA A 188 35.32 4.12 24.02
C ALA A 188 36.32 4.11 22.83
N ALA A 189 35.86 4.51 21.64
CA ALA A 189 36.65 4.60 20.41
C ALA A 189 37.26 5.99 20.13
N ALA A 190 36.74 7.08 20.72
CA ALA A 190 37.23 8.45 20.49
C ALA A 190 37.12 9.33 21.74
N GLY A 191 38.25 9.89 22.19
CA GLY A 191 38.30 10.79 23.34
C GLY A 191 38.00 12.25 22.97
N GLN A 192 36.78 12.73 23.22
CA GLN A 192 36.41 14.16 23.15
C GLN A 192 35.26 14.55 24.09
N ASP A 193 35.36 15.75 24.68
CA ASP A 193 34.45 16.30 25.71
C ASP A 193 33.01 16.60 25.23
N GLY A 194 32.80 16.89 23.94
CA GLY A 194 31.46 17.16 23.39
C GLY A 194 30.52 15.95 23.36
N LEU A 195 31.07 14.73 23.41
CA LEU A 195 30.28 13.50 23.51
C LEU A 195 29.77 13.27 24.94
N ALA A 196 30.52 13.75 25.95
CA ALA A 196 30.13 13.68 27.35
C ALA A 196 28.85 14.48 27.64
N GLU A 197 28.74 15.67 27.05
CA GLU A 197 27.59 16.56 27.25
C GLU A 197 26.31 16.01 26.62
N ARG A 198 26.40 15.45 25.41
CA ARG A 198 25.27 14.76 24.75
C ARG A 198 24.82 13.52 25.51
N LEU A 199 25.76 12.74 26.03
CA LEU A 199 25.46 11.56 26.85
C LEU A 199 24.78 11.98 28.16
N ALA A 200 25.28 13.02 28.83
CA ALA A 200 24.66 13.55 30.04
C ALA A 200 23.23 14.07 29.78
N ALA A 201 22.98 14.68 28.61
CA ALA A 201 21.63 15.09 28.20
C ALA A 201 20.71 13.89 27.95
N ALA A 202 21.19 12.87 27.22
CA ALA A 202 20.43 11.65 26.95
C ALA A 202 20.11 10.84 28.22
N VAL A 203 21.05 10.77 29.17
CA VAL A 203 20.84 10.12 30.48
C VAL A 203 19.79 10.87 31.30
N ARG A 204 19.82 12.22 31.34
CA ARG A 204 18.78 13.01 32.01
C ARG A 204 17.41 12.83 31.36
N GLU A 205 17.33 12.82 30.03
CA GLU A 205 16.09 12.55 29.29
C GLU A 205 15.56 11.15 29.61
N LYS A 206 16.43 10.14 29.66
CA LYS A 206 16.09 8.77 30.07
C LYS A 206 15.49 8.74 31.49
N GLU A 207 16.14 9.36 32.46
CA GLU A 207 15.67 9.38 33.86
C GLU A 207 14.29 10.05 33.97
N GLN A 208 14.10 11.16 33.25
CA GLN A 208 12.83 11.89 33.22
C GLN A 208 11.70 11.04 32.59
N LEU A 209 11.97 10.35 31.48
CA LEU A 209 10.98 9.49 30.83
C LEU A 209 10.73 8.19 31.61
N ALA A 210 11.73 7.64 32.29
CA ALA A 210 11.57 6.49 33.18
C ALA A 210 10.72 6.85 34.42
N ALA A 211 10.82 8.07 34.93
CA ALA A 211 9.91 8.59 35.95
C ALA A 211 8.49 8.76 35.39
N GLY A 212 8.35 9.30 34.17
CA GLY A 212 7.07 9.39 33.46
C GLY A 212 6.41 8.01 33.25
N LEU A 213 7.17 6.99 32.86
CA LEU A 213 6.69 5.62 32.67
C LEU A 213 6.20 5.00 33.98
N ARG A 214 6.90 5.22 35.10
CA ARG A 214 6.45 4.79 36.43
C ARG A 214 5.11 5.43 36.78
N ALA A 215 5.00 6.74 36.64
CA ALA A 215 3.75 7.47 36.89
C ALA A 215 2.59 7.09 35.95
N ALA A 216 2.89 6.63 34.72
CA ALA A 216 1.88 6.11 33.80
C ALA A 216 1.41 4.70 34.18
N ARG A 217 2.33 3.82 34.62
CA ARG A 217 2.00 2.47 35.13
C ARG A 217 1.13 2.55 36.39
N ASP A 218 1.52 3.37 37.35
CA ASP A 218 0.75 3.56 38.59
C ASP A 218 -0.69 4.02 38.29
N ARG A 219 -0.88 4.85 37.26
CA ARG A 219 -2.21 5.28 36.80
C ARG A 219 -3.03 4.14 36.19
N VAL A 220 -2.42 3.29 35.35
CA VAL A 220 -3.07 2.11 34.78
C VAL A 220 -3.49 1.14 35.89
N ASP A 221 -2.62 0.89 36.87
CA ASP A 221 -2.91 -0.02 37.99
C ASP A 221 -4.06 0.50 38.86
N VAL A 222 -4.11 1.81 39.14
CA VAL A 222 -5.24 2.45 39.85
C VAL A 222 -6.55 2.33 39.07
N LEU A 223 -6.52 2.48 37.74
CA LEU A 223 -7.71 2.33 36.90
C LEU A 223 -8.19 0.87 36.87
N GLN A 224 -7.27 -0.10 36.73
CA GLN A 224 -7.60 -1.53 36.82
C GLN A 224 -8.21 -1.89 38.17
N ALA A 225 -7.65 -1.37 39.27
CA ALA A 225 -8.20 -1.57 40.61
C ALA A 225 -9.60 -0.96 40.78
N ARG A 226 -9.86 0.21 40.18
CA ARG A 226 -11.19 0.84 40.16
C ARG A 226 -12.21 0.04 39.35
N VAL A 227 -11.81 -0.49 38.18
CA VAL A 227 -12.66 -1.38 37.37
C VAL A 227 -13.01 -2.64 38.17
N ALA A 228 -12.02 -3.32 38.76
CA ALA A 228 -12.23 -4.50 39.60
C ALA A 228 -13.10 -4.22 40.85
N MET A 229 -12.95 -3.05 41.47
CA MET A 229 -13.75 -2.61 42.61
C MET A 229 -15.22 -2.38 42.22
N LEU A 230 -15.47 -1.78 41.04
CA LEU A 230 -16.81 -1.58 40.50
C LEU A 230 -17.48 -2.93 40.19
N GLU A 231 -16.76 -3.86 39.55
CA GLU A 231 -17.23 -5.22 39.28
C GLU A 231 -17.58 -6.00 40.55
N GLY A 232 -16.83 -5.79 41.63
CA GLY A 232 -17.02 -6.48 42.91
C GLY A 232 -18.20 -5.99 43.77
N SER A 233 -18.74 -4.79 43.51
CA SER A 233 -19.70 -4.12 44.42
C SER A 233 -21.05 -4.84 44.50
N THR A 234 -21.44 -5.22 45.71
CA THR A 234 -22.74 -5.85 46.01
C THR A 234 -23.92 -4.94 45.67
N SER A 235 -23.73 -3.62 45.75
CA SER A 235 -24.74 -2.60 45.41
C SER A 235 -25.06 -2.64 43.90
N LEU A 236 -24.04 -2.87 43.07
CA LEU A 236 -24.15 -2.98 41.62
C LEU A 236 -24.82 -4.29 41.19
N ARG A 237 -24.50 -5.41 41.86
CA ARG A 237 -25.17 -6.71 41.65
C ARG A 237 -26.66 -6.69 42.00
N VAL A 238 -27.03 -5.97 43.06
CA VAL A 238 -28.45 -5.76 43.45
C VAL A 238 -29.16 -4.82 42.46
N GLY A 239 -28.50 -3.74 42.02
CA GLY A 239 -29.01 -2.84 40.98
C GLY A 239 -29.25 -3.53 39.63
N LYS A 240 -28.33 -4.40 39.20
CA LYS A 240 -28.46 -5.24 37.99
C LYS A 240 -29.68 -6.16 38.04
N ALA A 241 -29.90 -6.84 39.17
CA ALA A 241 -31.07 -7.70 39.35
C ALA A 241 -32.39 -6.90 39.24
N LEU A 242 -32.45 -5.71 39.85
CA LEU A 242 -33.61 -4.81 39.80
C LEU A 242 -33.90 -4.28 38.39
N VAL A 243 -32.89 -3.80 37.66
CA VAL A 243 -33.05 -3.23 36.31
C VAL A 243 -33.40 -4.32 35.28
N SER A 244 -32.82 -5.52 35.39
CA SER A 244 -33.14 -6.65 34.52
C SER A 244 -34.60 -7.10 34.67
N ALA A 245 -35.13 -7.05 35.91
CA ALA A 245 -36.55 -7.33 36.13
C ALA A 245 -37.48 -6.20 35.67
N ALA A 246 -37.05 -4.94 35.74
CA ALA A 246 -37.80 -3.82 35.19
C ALA A 246 -37.91 -3.88 33.65
N ARG A 247 -36.87 -4.36 32.95
CA ARG A 247 -36.88 -4.54 31.48
C ARG A 247 -37.67 -5.77 31.00
N SER A 248 -37.96 -6.75 31.86
CA SER A 248 -38.63 -8.00 31.48
C SER A 248 -39.68 -8.47 32.50
N PRO A 249 -40.79 -7.74 32.69
CA PRO A 249 -41.66 -7.86 33.86
C PRO A 249 -42.27 -9.26 34.07
N LYS A 250 -42.55 -10.02 33.00
CA LYS A 250 -43.16 -11.36 33.11
C LYS A 250 -42.17 -12.48 33.52
N ARG A 251 -40.87 -12.33 33.25
CA ARG A 251 -39.84 -13.35 33.58
C ARG A 251 -38.94 -12.90 34.74
N GLY A 252 -38.69 -11.61 34.85
CA GLY A 252 -37.86 -11.00 35.89
C GLY A 252 -38.51 -11.00 37.27
N ALA A 253 -39.82 -10.72 37.38
CA ALA A 253 -40.53 -10.68 38.66
C ALA A 253 -40.54 -12.04 39.40
N ALA A 254 -40.51 -13.16 38.67
CA ALA A 254 -40.47 -14.50 39.25
C ALA A 254 -39.06 -14.94 39.71
N ARG A 255 -37.99 -14.38 39.13
CA ARG A 255 -36.59 -14.77 39.41
C ARG A 255 -35.91 -13.86 40.44
N LEU A 256 -36.38 -12.62 40.57
CA LEU A 256 -35.80 -11.59 41.44
C LEU A 256 -35.71 -11.99 42.92
N PRO A 257 -36.71 -12.65 43.55
CA PRO A 257 -36.59 -13.09 44.93
C PRO A 257 -35.49 -14.15 45.12
N GLY A 258 -35.32 -15.06 44.15
CA GLY A 258 -34.32 -16.13 44.18
C GLY A 258 -32.89 -15.63 44.00
N GLU A 259 -32.68 -14.65 43.12
CA GLU A 259 -31.37 -14.02 42.85
C GLU A 259 -30.90 -13.17 44.04
N LEU A 260 -31.80 -12.39 44.65
CA LEU A 260 -31.49 -11.61 45.87
C LEU A 260 -31.23 -12.54 47.08
N TYR A 261 -32.00 -13.63 47.20
CA TYR A 261 -31.79 -14.64 48.25
C TYR A 261 -30.47 -15.40 48.06
N GLY A 262 -30.07 -15.71 46.82
CA GLY A 262 -28.79 -16.34 46.49
C GLY A 262 -27.59 -15.45 46.83
N LEU A 263 -27.67 -14.15 46.55
CA LEU A 263 -26.66 -13.15 46.94
C LEU A 263 -26.55 -13.02 48.47
N TRP A 264 -27.67 -13.13 49.19
CA TRP A 264 -27.69 -13.11 50.65
C TRP A 264 -27.13 -14.39 51.28
N ARG A 265 -27.42 -15.58 50.71
CA ARG A 265 -26.90 -16.88 51.20
C ARG A 265 -25.44 -17.14 50.86
N GLY A 266 -24.95 -16.63 49.72
CA GLY A 266 -23.55 -16.75 49.31
C GLY A 266 -22.56 -16.13 50.31
N ARG A 267 -23.05 -15.23 51.17
CA ARG A 267 -22.26 -14.59 52.24
C ARG A 267 -21.92 -15.52 53.42
N ARG A 268 -22.55 -16.71 53.52
CA ARG A 268 -22.37 -17.64 54.65
C ARG A 268 -21.51 -18.87 54.34
N ARG A 269 -20.93 -18.98 53.13
CA ARG A 269 -20.28 -20.22 52.65
C ARG A 269 -18.85 -20.07 52.12
N THR A 270 -18.11 -19.05 52.55
CA THR A 270 -16.67 -18.92 52.32
C THR A 270 -15.90 -19.02 53.64
N ALA A 271 -15.93 -20.21 54.22
CA ALA A 271 -14.89 -20.71 55.11
C ALA A 271 -14.87 -22.24 54.96
N GLY A 272 -13.85 -22.76 54.30
CA GLY A 272 -13.53 -24.19 54.32
C GLY A 272 -13.53 -24.91 52.97
N GLN A 273 -12.36 -25.51 52.69
CA GLN A 273 -12.08 -26.67 51.84
C GLN A 273 -11.90 -26.49 50.33
N ALA A 274 -10.62 -26.58 49.94
CA ALA A 274 -10.20 -27.29 48.73
C ALA A 274 -10.50 -28.80 48.86
N PRO A 275 -10.69 -29.50 47.74
CA PRO A 275 -9.75 -30.58 47.44
C PRO A 275 -9.39 -30.73 45.95
N ALA A 276 -8.40 -31.61 45.75
CA ALA A 276 -7.57 -31.88 44.59
C ALA A 276 -8.14 -32.89 43.55
N ASP A 277 -7.49 -32.88 42.38
CA ASP A 277 -7.24 -33.93 41.37
C ASP A 277 -8.38 -34.78 40.78
N ALA A 278 -8.57 -34.65 39.45
CA ALA A 278 -8.12 -35.62 38.44
C ALA A 278 -8.65 -35.26 37.02
N PRO A 279 -7.95 -35.63 35.93
CA PRO A 279 -8.13 -35.04 34.61
C PRO A 279 -9.21 -35.77 33.79
N GLN A 280 -10.15 -35.03 33.22
CA GLN A 280 -11.03 -35.53 32.17
C GLN A 280 -10.72 -34.81 30.86
N ALA A 281 -10.19 -35.61 29.92
CA ALA A 281 -10.04 -35.27 28.52
C ALA A 281 -11.36 -34.71 27.98
N ARG A 282 -11.32 -33.44 27.57
CA ARG A 282 -12.33 -32.84 26.71
C ARG A 282 -11.64 -32.44 25.42
N THR A 283 -12.01 -33.20 24.40
CA THR A 283 -11.84 -32.98 22.97
C THR A 283 -11.96 -31.50 22.63
N GLU A 284 -10.88 -30.93 22.10
CA GLU A 284 -10.91 -29.63 21.44
C GLU A 284 -11.88 -29.73 20.25
N PRO A 285 -12.89 -28.85 20.14
CA PRO A 285 -13.56 -28.66 18.87
C PRO A 285 -12.55 -28.01 17.92
N ASP A 286 -12.37 -28.63 16.74
CA ASP A 286 -11.65 -28.07 15.60
C ASP A 286 -11.99 -26.59 15.46
N ALA A 287 -11.02 -25.74 15.81
CA ALA A 287 -11.07 -24.34 15.44
C ALA A 287 -11.01 -24.32 13.91
N PRO A 288 -11.95 -23.66 13.22
CA PRO A 288 -11.81 -23.46 11.79
C PRO A 288 -10.48 -22.77 11.56
N VAL A 289 -9.65 -23.37 10.71
CA VAL A 289 -8.41 -22.79 10.20
C VAL A 289 -8.72 -21.36 9.80
N ASP A 290 -8.19 -20.41 10.57
CA ASP A 290 -8.39 -18.99 10.36
C ASP A 290 -7.70 -18.63 9.05
N ASP A 291 -8.50 -18.48 8.00
CA ASP A 291 -8.07 -18.02 6.66
C ASP A 291 -7.41 -16.63 6.69
N ARG A 292 -7.33 -15.97 7.85
CA ARG A 292 -6.68 -14.65 8.04
C ARG A 292 -5.16 -14.69 8.09
N PHE A 293 -4.54 -15.86 8.14
CA PHE A 293 -3.06 -15.99 8.07
C PHE A 293 -2.51 -16.25 6.67
N HIS A 294 -3.34 -16.24 5.62
CA HIS A 294 -2.89 -16.51 4.25
C HIS A 294 -2.12 -15.37 3.55
N LEU A 295 -1.97 -14.20 4.18
CA LEU A 295 -1.13 -13.11 3.67
C LEU A 295 0.31 -13.12 4.21
N ALA A 296 0.61 -13.93 5.22
CA ALA A 296 1.95 -13.98 5.82
C ALA A 296 2.93 -14.94 5.13
N TYR A 297 2.48 -15.74 4.15
CA TYR A 297 3.26 -16.86 3.61
C TYR A 297 3.29 -17.00 2.08
N ARG A 298 2.94 -15.96 1.31
CA ARG A 298 2.79 -16.07 -0.16
C ARG A 298 3.76 -15.25 -1.04
N ALA A 299 4.95 -14.91 -0.55
CA ALA A 299 5.98 -14.31 -1.41
C ALA A 299 7.41 -14.82 -1.15
N LEU A 300 7.56 -16.06 -0.68
CA LEU A 300 8.86 -16.75 -0.64
C LEU A 300 8.86 -17.92 -1.63
N THR A 301 8.71 -17.58 -2.91
CA THR A 301 9.20 -18.44 -3.97
C THR A 301 10.10 -17.58 -4.84
N SER A 302 11.40 -17.84 -4.74
CA SER A 302 12.41 -17.48 -5.75
C SER A 302 12.10 -18.25 -7.04
N ALA A 303 10.97 -17.95 -7.66
CA ALA A 303 10.73 -18.27 -9.06
C ALA A 303 11.64 -17.37 -9.90
N PRO A 304 11.99 -17.76 -11.14
CA PRO A 304 12.65 -16.85 -12.07
C PRO A 304 11.79 -15.58 -12.19
N ARG A 305 12.37 -14.43 -11.86
CA ARG A 305 11.68 -13.15 -12.06
C ARG A 305 11.59 -12.91 -13.56
N ASP A 306 10.37 -12.86 -14.06
CA ASP A 306 10.05 -12.58 -15.45
C ASP A 306 9.99 -11.07 -15.74
N ARG A 307 9.95 -10.24 -14.69
CA ARG A 307 9.83 -8.79 -14.77
C ARG A 307 10.76 -8.10 -13.76
N LEU A 308 11.17 -6.87 -14.11
CA LEU A 308 11.93 -5.98 -13.24
C LEU A 308 11.12 -5.65 -11.97
N VAL A 309 11.74 -5.83 -10.80
CA VAL A 309 11.18 -5.44 -9.50
C VAL A 309 11.86 -4.16 -9.02
N VAL A 310 11.09 -3.06 -8.98
CA VAL A 310 11.53 -1.73 -8.56
C VAL A 310 11.02 -1.45 -7.15
N ALA A 311 11.93 -1.22 -6.20
CA ALA A 311 11.59 -0.49 -4.98
C ALA A 311 11.80 0.99 -5.25
N GLY A 312 10.78 1.82 -5.05
CA GLY A 312 10.76 3.17 -5.61
C GLY A 312 10.31 4.25 -4.63
N ILE A 313 11.11 5.29 -4.44
CA ILE A 313 10.63 6.59 -4.00
C ILE A 313 10.19 7.34 -5.25
N LEU A 314 8.93 7.14 -5.63
CA LEU A 314 8.36 7.60 -6.89
C LEU A 314 7.09 8.43 -6.66
N THR A 315 6.83 9.35 -7.57
CA THR A 315 5.52 10.02 -7.65
C THR A 315 4.42 8.99 -7.93
N ALA A 316 3.17 9.31 -7.60
CA ALA A 316 2.05 8.41 -7.86
C ALA A 316 1.90 8.09 -9.35
N ALA A 317 2.02 9.11 -10.21
CA ALA A 317 1.92 8.97 -11.66
C ALA A 317 3.04 8.09 -12.24
N THR A 318 4.29 8.33 -11.86
CA THR A 318 5.42 7.51 -12.35
C THR A 318 5.30 6.06 -11.87
N ALA A 319 4.88 5.83 -10.64
CA ALA A 319 4.70 4.46 -10.13
C ALA A 319 3.59 3.71 -10.88
N GLU A 320 2.49 4.39 -11.22
CA GLU A 320 1.41 3.83 -12.03
C GLU A 320 1.89 3.50 -13.45
N ASP A 321 2.66 4.39 -14.08
CA ASP A 321 3.20 4.16 -15.42
C ASP A 321 4.21 3.01 -15.43
N PHE A 322 5.07 2.92 -14.41
CA PHE A 322 6.05 1.84 -14.29
C PHE A 322 5.38 0.48 -14.03
N ALA A 323 4.26 0.44 -13.30
CA ALA A 323 3.55 -0.79 -12.95
C ALA A 323 3.02 -1.57 -14.18
N ALA A 324 2.87 -0.91 -15.33
CA ALA A 324 2.49 -1.56 -16.57
C ALA A 324 3.51 -2.61 -17.03
N ASP A 325 4.82 -2.33 -16.84
CA ASP A 325 5.92 -3.16 -17.37
C ASP A 325 6.83 -3.73 -16.27
N ALA A 326 6.84 -3.15 -15.08
CA ALA A 326 7.62 -3.60 -13.91
C ALA A 326 6.72 -3.89 -12.69
N VAL A 327 7.24 -4.63 -11.71
CA VAL A 327 6.64 -4.76 -10.38
C VAL A 327 7.15 -3.59 -9.53
N VAL A 328 6.27 -2.71 -9.10
CA VAL A 328 6.65 -1.47 -8.40
C VAL A 328 6.19 -1.51 -6.95
N ASN A 329 7.16 -1.45 -6.03
CA ASN A 329 6.93 -1.29 -4.59
C ASN A 329 7.27 0.15 -4.20
N ARG A 330 6.26 1.00 -4.05
CA ARG A 330 6.47 2.37 -3.58
C ARG A 330 6.89 2.36 -2.11
N LEU A 331 8.02 2.98 -1.81
CA LEU A 331 8.54 3.06 -0.45
C LEU A 331 8.00 4.29 0.26
N LEU A 332 7.58 4.11 1.51
CA LEU A 332 7.31 5.21 2.43
C LEU A 332 8.49 5.34 3.40
N PRO A 333 8.71 6.53 4.00
CA PRO A 333 9.83 6.72 4.91
C PRO A 333 9.87 5.69 6.07
N HIS A 334 8.70 5.24 6.54
CA HIS A 334 8.60 4.36 7.70
C HIS A 334 8.66 2.87 7.37
N ASP A 335 8.43 2.47 6.12
CA ASP A 335 8.41 1.05 5.74
C ASP A 335 9.45 0.65 4.70
N GLY A 336 10.19 1.63 4.15
CA GLY A 336 11.16 1.41 3.09
C GLY A 336 12.12 0.28 3.41
N ARG A 337 12.66 0.24 4.63
CA ARG A 337 13.65 -0.77 5.04
C ARG A 337 13.06 -2.17 5.03
N LEU A 338 11.87 -2.31 5.61
CA LEU A 338 11.17 -3.60 5.68
C LEU A 338 10.77 -4.10 4.29
N LEU A 339 10.27 -3.22 3.43
CA LEU A 339 9.89 -3.57 2.07
C LEU A 339 11.11 -4.00 1.25
N VAL A 340 12.21 -3.27 1.34
CA VAL A 340 13.47 -3.64 0.67
C VAL A 340 13.95 -5.02 1.12
N GLN A 341 13.99 -5.28 2.44
CA GLN A 341 14.39 -6.58 2.98
C GLN A 341 13.45 -7.72 2.58
N ARG A 342 12.14 -7.47 2.51
CA ARG A 342 11.14 -8.51 2.20
C ARG A 342 10.96 -8.78 0.72
N THR A 343 11.14 -7.78 -0.12
CA THR A 343 10.90 -7.89 -1.57
C THR A 343 12.17 -8.20 -2.35
N ASP A 344 13.36 -7.97 -1.76
CA ASP A 344 14.67 -8.11 -2.42
C ASP A 344 14.64 -7.51 -3.83
N PRO A 345 14.35 -6.20 -3.99
CA PRO A 345 14.12 -5.60 -5.30
C PRO A 345 15.36 -5.69 -6.19
N ASP A 346 15.19 -5.71 -7.50
CA ASP A 346 16.33 -5.70 -8.43
C ASP A 346 17.05 -4.34 -8.39
N VAL A 347 16.30 -3.27 -8.14
CA VAL A 347 16.80 -1.90 -8.09
C VAL A 347 16.01 -1.02 -7.11
N LEU A 348 16.73 -0.14 -6.40
CA LEU A 348 16.13 0.97 -5.67
C LEU A 348 16.18 2.23 -6.54
N VAL A 349 15.02 2.83 -6.83
CA VAL A 349 14.93 4.06 -7.62
C VAL A 349 14.44 5.19 -6.73
N VAL A 350 15.11 6.34 -6.81
CA VAL A 350 14.69 7.56 -6.12
C VAL A 350 14.49 8.65 -7.14
N GLN A 351 13.26 9.09 -7.30
CA GLN A 351 12.87 10.13 -8.25
C GLN A 351 12.97 11.51 -7.59
N LEU A 352 13.67 12.45 -8.23
CA LEU A 352 13.86 13.80 -7.70
C LEU A 352 12.52 14.51 -7.49
N SER A 353 11.58 14.44 -8.44
CA SER A 353 10.26 15.06 -8.30
C SER A 353 9.43 14.48 -7.13
N ALA A 354 9.68 13.23 -6.72
CA ALA A 354 9.05 12.65 -5.53
C ALA A 354 9.59 13.23 -4.22
N CYS A 355 10.82 13.77 -4.24
CA CYS A 355 11.45 14.45 -3.12
C CYS A 355 11.13 15.96 -3.07
N THR A 356 10.80 16.57 -4.21
CA THR A 356 10.55 18.01 -4.32
C THR A 356 9.08 18.40 -4.47
N GLY A 357 8.22 17.45 -4.84
CA GLY A 357 6.77 17.65 -4.96
C GLY A 357 5.99 17.22 -3.71
N ASP A 358 4.66 17.20 -3.81
CA ASP A 358 3.77 16.93 -2.68
C ASP A 358 3.63 15.42 -2.43
N GLY A 359 4.46 14.88 -1.52
CA GLY A 359 4.45 13.46 -1.20
C GLY A 359 5.14 13.10 0.12
N PRO A 360 5.14 11.81 0.50
CA PRO A 360 5.70 11.35 1.78
C PRO A 360 7.20 11.61 1.96
N TRP A 361 7.92 11.80 0.85
CA TRP A 361 9.35 12.09 0.80
C TRP A 361 9.65 13.56 0.47
N TRP A 362 8.63 14.42 0.50
CA TRP A 362 8.80 15.85 0.27
C TRP A 362 9.85 16.45 1.20
N LEU A 363 10.66 17.38 0.66
CA LEU A 363 11.81 18.04 1.30
C LEU A 363 13.07 17.17 1.44
N THR A 364 13.07 15.91 1.01
CA THR A 364 14.29 15.09 1.00
C THR A 364 15.34 15.69 0.07
N GLY A 365 16.57 15.81 0.54
CA GLY A 365 17.70 16.40 -0.17
C GLY A 365 17.70 17.93 -0.17
N THR A 366 16.75 18.60 0.47
CA THR A 366 16.73 20.07 0.55
C THR A 366 17.46 20.62 1.78
N GLY A 367 17.75 19.76 2.77
CA GLY A 367 18.26 20.15 4.08
C GLY A 367 17.19 20.65 5.06
N LEU A 368 15.93 20.81 4.62
CA LEU A 368 14.81 21.21 5.48
C LEU A 368 14.21 20.03 6.27
N ALA A 369 14.46 18.80 5.83
CA ALA A 369 13.99 17.56 6.47
C ALA A 369 15.14 16.57 6.70
N PRO A 370 16.05 16.85 7.66
CA PRO A 370 17.25 16.03 7.87
C PRO A 370 16.95 14.59 8.31
N ASP A 371 15.78 14.33 8.91
CA ASP A 371 15.37 12.97 9.25
C ASP A 371 15.01 12.14 8.02
N LEU A 372 14.41 12.74 6.98
CA LEU A 372 14.17 12.06 5.71
C LEU A 372 15.49 11.80 4.96
N ASP A 373 16.43 12.74 5.02
CA ASP A 373 17.77 12.57 4.47
C ASP A 373 18.49 11.39 5.13
N ARG A 374 18.37 11.26 6.46
CA ARG A 374 18.93 10.14 7.23
C ARG A 374 18.27 8.83 6.84
N THR A 375 16.93 8.77 6.81
CA THR A 375 16.19 7.57 6.41
C THR A 375 16.56 7.13 4.99
N LEU A 376 16.69 8.08 4.05
CA LEU A 376 17.13 7.77 2.69
C LEU A 376 18.56 7.19 2.68
N ALA A 377 19.49 7.80 3.41
CA ALA A 377 20.85 7.28 3.52
C ALA A 377 20.89 5.86 4.11
N GLU A 378 20.04 5.56 5.10
CA GLU A 378 19.90 4.22 5.66
C GLU A 378 19.36 3.21 4.64
N LEU A 379 18.37 3.60 3.83
CA LEU A 379 17.87 2.75 2.74
C LEU A 379 18.93 2.44 1.69
N LEU A 380 19.73 3.44 1.30
CA LEU A 380 20.83 3.25 0.35
C LEU A 380 21.90 2.31 0.92
N ALA A 381 22.20 2.42 2.22
CA ALA A 381 23.12 1.52 2.88
C ALA A 381 22.58 0.08 2.91
N GLU A 382 21.29 -0.11 3.23
CA GLU A 382 20.65 -1.43 3.26
C GLU A 382 20.65 -2.09 1.87
N GLN A 383 20.34 -1.33 0.81
CA GLN A 383 20.40 -1.85 -0.57
C GLN A 383 21.80 -2.28 -0.99
N ARG A 384 22.81 -1.50 -0.59
CA ARG A 384 24.21 -1.85 -0.86
C ARG A 384 24.62 -3.14 -0.15
N VAL A 385 24.11 -3.39 1.05
CA VAL A 385 24.31 -4.67 1.77
C VAL A 385 23.68 -5.84 1.01
N LEU A 386 22.54 -5.64 0.37
CA LEU A 386 21.89 -6.64 -0.50
C LEU A 386 22.59 -6.81 -1.86
N GLY A 387 23.58 -5.97 -2.19
CA GLY A 387 24.26 -6.00 -3.48
C GLY A 387 23.38 -5.54 -4.64
N ARG A 388 22.34 -4.75 -4.37
CA ARG A 388 21.41 -4.22 -5.38
C ARG A 388 21.76 -2.78 -5.73
N SER A 389 21.46 -2.39 -6.97
CA SER A 389 21.77 -1.06 -7.48
C SER A 389 20.82 -0.01 -6.91
N ALA A 390 21.37 1.12 -6.46
CA ALA A 390 20.64 2.31 -6.10
C ALA A 390 20.80 3.40 -7.18
N VAL A 391 19.68 3.82 -7.75
CA VAL A 391 19.63 4.74 -8.88
C VAL A 391 18.88 6.02 -8.51
N LEU A 392 19.52 7.17 -8.74
CA LEU A 392 18.86 8.46 -8.70
C LEU A 392 18.26 8.76 -10.07
N TRP A 393 16.94 8.91 -10.12
CA TRP A 393 16.24 9.41 -11.29
C TRP A 393 16.06 10.92 -11.19
N ARG A 394 16.80 11.67 -11.98
CA ARG A 394 16.80 13.13 -11.96
C ARG A 394 15.95 13.66 -13.11
N ASP A 395 14.65 13.76 -12.86
CA ASP A 395 13.63 14.27 -13.79
C ASP A 395 13.39 15.79 -13.69
N GLY A 396 14.28 16.51 -13.00
CA GLY A 396 14.19 17.94 -12.79
C GLY A 396 15.55 18.56 -12.43
N PRO A 397 15.61 19.88 -12.18
CA PRO A 397 16.86 20.56 -11.90
C PRO A 397 17.48 20.09 -10.58
N ALA A 398 18.77 19.75 -10.60
CA ALA A 398 19.50 19.28 -9.42
C ALA A 398 19.48 20.28 -8.24
N SER A 399 19.29 21.57 -8.53
CA SER A 399 19.19 22.64 -7.53
C SER A 399 17.96 22.52 -6.64
N ALA A 400 16.93 21.76 -7.04
CA ALA A 400 15.71 21.60 -6.25
C ALA A 400 15.93 20.72 -5.00
N ALA A 401 16.87 19.78 -5.04
CA ALA A 401 17.24 18.91 -3.92
C ALA A 401 18.75 18.62 -3.93
N PRO A 402 19.60 19.62 -3.62
CA PRO A 402 21.05 19.52 -3.78
C PRO A 402 21.71 18.44 -2.88
N GLY A 403 21.08 18.11 -1.76
CA GLY A 403 21.50 17.04 -0.85
C GLY A 403 21.44 15.65 -1.48
N LEU A 404 20.56 15.41 -2.46
CA LEU A 404 20.53 14.13 -3.18
C LEU A 404 21.86 13.88 -3.91
N ALA A 405 22.49 14.91 -4.46
CA ALA A 405 23.78 14.77 -5.15
C ALA A 405 24.95 14.37 -4.22
N ARG A 406 24.77 14.50 -2.90
CA ARG A 406 25.79 14.14 -1.90
C ARG A 406 25.68 12.69 -1.41
N LEU A 407 24.60 12.00 -1.77
CA LEU A 407 24.39 10.60 -1.43
C LEU A 407 25.14 9.68 -2.41
N ALA A 408 25.46 8.48 -1.95
CA ALA A 408 26.24 7.52 -2.72
C ALA A 408 25.31 6.68 -3.61
N TRP A 409 25.15 7.11 -4.87
CA TRP A 409 24.39 6.42 -5.92
C TRP A 409 25.31 5.55 -6.78
N ASP A 410 24.77 4.42 -7.26
CA ASP A 410 25.48 3.56 -8.21
C ASP A 410 25.30 4.06 -9.65
N ALA A 411 24.15 4.70 -9.94
CA ALA A 411 23.91 5.40 -11.18
C ALA A 411 22.99 6.62 -11.00
N VAL A 412 23.11 7.57 -11.92
CA VAL A 412 22.20 8.72 -12.06
C VAL A 412 21.64 8.71 -13.47
N ILE A 413 20.32 8.77 -13.59
CA ILE A 413 19.59 8.88 -14.85
C ILE A 413 19.06 10.31 -14.97
N ASP A 414 19.64 11.10 -15.88
CA ASP A 414 19.30 12.50 -16.12
C ASP A 414 18.33 12.63 -17.30
N THR A 415 17.07 12.23 -17.10
CA THR A 415 15.99 12.34 -18.09
C THR A 415 14.62 12.27 -17.41
N ASP A 416 13.55 12.59 -18.13
CA ASP A 416 12.18 12.28 -17.72
C ASP A 416 11.95 10.77 -17.51
N THR A 417 10.81 10.43 -16.92
CA THR A 417 10.38 9.03 -16.72
C THR A 417 9.71 8.42 -17.97
N GLY A 418 9.76 9.14 -19.10
CA GLY A 418 9.07 8.79 -20.33
C GLY A 418 7.55 8.94 -20.23
N VAL A 419 6.89 8.67 -21.35
CA VAL A 419 5.44 8.77 -21.48
C VAL A 419 4.83 7.41 -21.81
N ARG A 420 3.80 7.02 -21.07
CA ARG A 420 3.01 5.84 -21.40
C ARG A 420 2.15 6.13 -22.62
N LEU A 421 2.27 5.30 -23.67
CA LEU A 421 1.54 5.52 -24.93
C LEU A 421 0.03 5.66 -24.73
N ALA A 422 -0.56 4.87 -23.82
CA ALA A 422 -1.98 4.93 -23.49
C ALA A 422 -2.47 6.30 -22.95
N ARG A 423 -1.56 7.20 -22.53
CA ARG A 423 -1.89 8.59 -22.12
C ARG A 423 -1.95 9.56 -23.31
N LEU A 424 -1.50 9.15 -24.48
CA LEU A 424 -1.51 9.96 -25.69
C LEU A 424 -2.84 9.77 -26.42
N ASP A 425 -3.38 10.85 -26.97
CA ASP A 425 -4.53 10.80 -27.87
C ASP A 425 -4.03 10.67 -29.33
N PRO A 426 -4.24 9.51 -29.98
CA PRO A 426 -3.82 9.28 -31.36
C PRO A 426 -4.48 10.23 -32.35
N ALA A 427 -5.72 10.66 -32.10
CA ALA A 427 -6.45 11.54 -32.99
C ALA A 427 -5.92 12.98 -32.93
N ALA A 428 -5.51 13.43 -31.74
CA ALA A 428 -4.95 14.76 -31.54
C ALA A 428 -3.47 14.86 -31.91
N GLN A 429 -2.68 13.82 -31.65
CA GLN A 429 -1.21 13.87 -31.79
C GLN A 429 -0.70 13.22 -33.08
N GLY A 430 -1.51 12.41 -33.75
CA GLY A 430 -1.13 11.70 -34.97
C GLY A 430 -0.18 10.53 -34.73
N ARG A 431 -0.02 9.69 -35.78
CA ARG A 431 0.79 8.46 -35.71
C ARG A 431 2.29 8.74 -35.62
N GLU A 432 2.78 9.80 -36.25
CA GLU A 432 4.20 10.16 -36.22
C GLU A 432 4.70 10.40 -34.79
N ARG A 433 3.92 11.15 -33.98
CA ARG A 433 4.26 11.38 -32.57
C ARG A 433 4.23 10.08 -31.76
N LEU A 434 3.26 9.19 -32.02
CA LEU A 434 3.22 7.87 -31.36
C LEU A 434 4.46 7.03 -31.70
N ARG A 435 4.91 7.06 -32.96
CA ARG A 435 6.12 6.35 -33.41
C ARG A 435 7.37 6.89 -32.73
N GLU A 436 7.51 8.21 -32.65
CA GLU A 436 8.61 8.88 -31.96
C GLU A 436 8.65 8.48 -30.48
N VAL A 437 7.52 8.63 -29.78
CA VAL A 437 7.42 8.26 -28.36
C VAL A 437 7.67 6.77 -28.16
N PHE A 438 7.11 5.90 -28.99
CA PHE A 438 7.34 4.46 -28.91
C PHE A 438 8.84 4.13 -28.96
N ARG A 439 9.58 4.75 -29.89
CA ARG A 439 10.98 4.42 -30.13
C ARG A 439 11.93 5.01 -29.08
N GLU A 440 11.67 6.22 -28.62
CA GLU A 440 12.67 7.01 -27.88
C GLU A 440 12.22 7.40 -26.47
N ASP A 441 10.96 7.79 -26.31
CA ASP A 441 10.48 8.45 -25.09
C ASP A 441 9.49 7.64 -24.24
N SER A 442 9.21 6.39 -24.61
CA SER A 442 8.23 5.61 -23.87
C SER A 442 8.75 5.23 -22.48
N THR A 443 7.84 5.12 -21.51
CA THR A 443 8.17 4.61 -20.18
C THR A 443 8.90 3.26 -20.25
N ARG A 444 8.54 2.41 -21.21
CA ARG A 444 9.19 1.10 -21.43
C ARG A 444 10.65 1.23 -21.86
N VAL A 445 10.97 2.19 -22.73
CA VAL A 445 12.37 2.49 -23.12
C VAL A 445 13.17 2.97 -21.92
N ARG A 446 12.56 3.82 -21.08
CA ARG A 446 13.19 4.32 -19.85
C ARG A 446 13.43 3.18 -18.84
N LEU A 447 12.47 2.28 -18.67
CA LEU A 447 12.60 1.07 -17.84
C LEU A 447 13.64 0.08 -18.38
N ALA A 448 13.82 -0.02 -19.70
CA ALA A 448 14.87 -0.84 -20.31
C ALA A 448 16.26 -0.38 -19.89
N ARG A 449 16.48 0.93 -19.86
CA ARG A 449 17.73 1.50 -19.35
C ARG A 449 17.95 1.15 -17.87
N LEU A 450 16.89 1.18 -17.07
CA LEU A 450 16.94 0.79 -15.67
C LEU A 450 17.23 -0.71 -15.49
N ALA A 451 16.58 -1.57 -16.28
CA ALA A 451 16.79 -3.01 -16.27
C ALA A 451 18.23 -3.39 -16.63
N GLN A 452 18.83 -2.71 -17.61
CA GLN A 452 20.24 -2.89 -17.98
C GLN A 452 21.19 -2.56 -16.83
N LEU A 453 20.93 -1.50 -16.07
CA LEU A 453 21.72 -1.13 -14.89
C LEU A 453 21.57 -2.15 -13.75
N ALA A 454 20.36 -2.71 -13.59
CA ALA A 454 20.04 -3.68 -12.56
C ALA A 454 20.45 -5.13 -12.91
N GLY A 455 20.79 -5.41 -14.17
CA GLY A 455 20.98 -6.77 -14.68
C GLY A 455 19.69 -7.60 -14.68
N ALA A 456 18.55 -6.94 -14.85
CA ALA A 456 17.21 -7.53 -14.81
C ALA A 456 16.64 -7.80 -16.22
N PRO A 457 15.51 -8.53 -16.35
CA PRO A 457 14.86 -8.74 -17.64
C PRO A 457 14.50 -7.43 -18.35
N ASP A 458 14.78 -7.34 -19.65
CA ASP A 458 14.54 -6.14 -20.45
C ASP A 458 13.05 -6.06 -20.84
N PRO A 459 12.30 -5.03 -20.40
CA PRO A 459 10.90 -4.87 -20.77
C PRO A 459 10.69 -4.64 -22.28
N LEU A 460 11.72 -4.26 -23.06
CA LEU A 460 11.64 -4.19 -24.52
C LEU A 460 11.57 -5.58 -25.17
N ASP A 461 11.85 -6.66 -24.44
CA ASP A 461 11.65 -8.02 -24.94
C ASP A 461 10.18 -8.29 -25.27
N GLU A 462 9.24 -7.58 -24.62
CA GLU A 462 7.81 -7.61 -24.95
C GLU A 462 7.47 -6.97 -26.30
N ARG A 463 8.41 -6.25 -26.93
CA ARG A 463 8.25 -5.68 -28.29
C ARG A 463 8.79 -6.58 -29.40
N ARG A 464 9.35 -7.73 -29.04
CA ARG A 464 9.92 -8.67 -30.02
C ARG A 464 8.82 -9.28 -30.87
N VAL A 465 8.98 -9.14 -32.19
CA VAL A 465 8.08 -9.70 -33.20
C VAL A 465 8.78 -10.82 -33.96
N ALA A 466 8.06 -11.94 -34.14
CA ALA A 466 8.39 -13.00 -35.07
C ALA A 466 7.50 -12.88 -36.31
N VAL A 467 8.10 -12.88 -37.49
CA VAL A 467 7.36 -12.92 -38.77
C VAL A 467 7.21 -14.36 -39.21
N LEU A 468 5.98 -14.79 -39.49
CA LEU A 468 5.70 -16.07 -40.13
C LEU A 468 5.60 -15.87 -41.63
N ALA A 469 6.38 -16.61 -42.41
CA ALA A 469 6.33 -16.55 -43.85
C ALA A 469 6.46 -17.94 -44.47
N ALA A 470 5.90 -18.13 -45.66
CA ALA A 470 5.99 -19.37 -46.42
C ALA A 470 6.43 -19.08 -47.87
N PRO A 471 7.68 -18.64 -48.08
CA PRO A 471 8.19 -18.32 -49.42
C PRO A 471 8.20 -19.58 -50.30
N ARG A 472 7.73 -19.47 -51.55
CA ARG A 472 7.59 -20.61 -52.47
C ARG A 472 8.73 -20.71 -53.47
N ASP A 473 9.36 -19.59 -53.80
CA ASP A 473 10.44 -19.49 -54.78
C ASP A 473 11.48 -18.44 -54.39
N ARG A 474 12.52 -18.27 -55.22
CA ARG A 474 13.59 -17.28 -54.99
C ARG A 474 13.08 -15.83 -55.03
N THR A 475 12.01 -15.55 -55.75
CA THR A 475 11.42 -14.20 -55.83
C THR A 475 10.72 -13.87 -54.53
N ASP A 476 9.97 -14.81 -53.96
CA ASP A 476 9.34 -14.70 -52.65
C ASP A 476 10.40 -14.54 -51.55
N VAL A 477 11.51 -15.28 -51.63
CA VAL A 477 12.66 -15.11 -50.73
C VAL A 477 13.21 -13.68 -50.81
N ALA A 478 13.53 -13.18 -52.01
CA ALA A 478 14.04 -11.82 -52.20
C ALA A 478 13.06 -10.75 -51.69
N ARG A 479 11.75 -10.95 -51.90
CA ARG A 479 10.71 -10.04 -51.43
C ARG A 479 10.59 -10.07 -49.90
N LEU A 480 10.62 -11.25 -49.28
CA LEU A 480 10.62 -11.40 -47.83
C LEU A 480 11.83 -10.68 -47.21
N VAL A 481 13.03 -10.88 -47.77
CA VAL A 481 14.25 -10.21 -47.31
C VAL A 481 14.10 -8.69 -47.40
N GLY A 482 13.68 -8.17 -48.56
CA GLY A 482 13.49 -6.74 -48.76
C GLY A 482 12.43 -6.14 -47.82
N GLN A 483 11.29 -6.80 -47.64
CA GLN A 483 10.22 -6.34 -46.75
C GLN A 483 10.64 -6.37 -45.28
N VAL A 484 11.34 -7.42 -44.82
CA VAL A 484 11.81 -7.55 -43.43
C VAL A 484 12.87 -6.50 -43.11
N LEU A 485 13.89 -6.35 -43.96
CA LEU A 485 15.00 -5.43 -43.72
C LEU A 485 14.59 -3.96 -43.88
N GLY A 486 13.55 -3.71 -44.68
CA GLY A 486 12.94 -2.40 -44.85
C GLY A 486 12.10 -1.92 -43.66
N GLN A 487 11.68 -2.80 -42.74
CA GLN A 487 10.88 -2.37 -41.59
C GLN A 487 11.66 -1.45 -40.64
N LEU A 488 11.01 -0.36 -40.22
CA LEU A 488 11.55 0.53 -39.19
C LEU A 488 11.60 -0.14 -37.81
N HIS A 489 10.59 -0.94 -37.47
CA HIS A 489 10.62 -1.84 -36.31
C HIS A 489 10.98 -3.25 -36.80
N ARG A 490 12.27 -3.57 -36.77
CA ARG A 490 12.77 -4.84 -37.30
C ARG A 490 12.29 -6.04 -36.46
N PRO A 491 11.76 -7.11 -37.09
CA PRO A 491 11.47 -8.33 -36.37
C PRO A 491 12.77 -8.98 -35.91
N VAL A 492 12.74 -9.60 -34.73
CA VAL A 492 13.92 -10.30 -34.19
C VAL A 492 14.06 -11.70 -34.76
N GLU A 493 12.98 -12.21 -35.37
CA GLU A 493 12.84 -13.60 -35.75
C GLU A 493 11.98 -13.71 -37.01
N VAL A 494 12.40 -14.59 -37.94
CA VAL A 494 11.63 -14.99 -39.12
C VAL A 494 11.51 -16.50 -39.11
N VAL A 495 10.26 -16.96 -39.11
CA VAL A 495 9.91 -18.37 -39.06
C VAL A 495 9.42 -18.81 -40.44
N VAL A 496 10.15 -19.75 -41.03
CA VAL A 496 9.87 -20.27 -42.36
C VAL A 496 9.95 -21.80 -42.38
N PRO A 497 9.24 -22.46 -43.31
CA PRO A 497 9.40 -23.90 -43.52
C PRO A 497 10.82 -24.27 -43.97
N ASP A 498 11.43 -23.46 -44.83
CA ASP A 498 12.78 -23.67 -45.36
C ASP A 498 13.62 -22.38 -45.27
N PRO A 499 14.73 -22.35 -44.51
CA PRO A 499 15.59 -21.17 -44.35
C PRO A 499 16.57 -20.96 -45.52
N ALA A 500 16.57 -21.81 -46.55
CA ALA A 500 17.49 -21.69 -47.66
C ALA A 500 17.36 -20.33 -48.38
N GLY A 501 18.49 -19.63 -48.57
CA GLY A 501 18.54 -18.33 -49.25
C GLY A 501 18.21 -17.12 -48.38
N LEU A 502 18.08 -17.29 -47.05
CA LEU A 502 17.83 -16.21 -46.09
C LEU A 502 19.07 -15.79 -45.28
N ASP A 503 20.27 -16.06 -45.82
CA ASP A 503 21.55 -15.72 -45.16
C ASP A 503 21.69 -14.23 -44.90
N GLU A 504 21.12 -13.39 -45.76
CA GLU A 504 21.10 -11.94 -45.62
C GLU A 504 20.36 -11.49 -44.35
N LEU A 505 19.26 -12.15 -43.99
CA LEU A 505 18.53 -11.87 -42.75
C LEU A 505 19.39 -12.21 -41.52
N THR A 506 20.08 -13.35 -41.56
CA THR A 506 20.95 -13.78 -40.46
C THR A 506 22.15 -12.83 -40.33
N ALA A 507 22.74 -12.39 -41.45
CA ALA A 507 23.81 -11.40 -41.46
C ALA A 507 23.36 -10.03 -40.91
N ALA A 508 22.08 -9.68 -41.09
CA ALA A 508 21.48 -8.47 -40.53
C ALA A 508 21.03 -8.61 -39.06
N GLY A 509 21.30 -9.76 -38.41
CA GLY A 509 20.97 -10.01 -37.01
C GLY A 509 19.55 -10.53 -36.74
N VAL A 510 18.79 -10.88 -37.79
CA VAL A 510 17.46 -11.47 -37.67
C VAL A 510 17.59 -12.99 -37.56
N THR A 511 17.00 -13.58 -36.52
CA THR A 511 17.07 -15.03 -36.32
C THR A 511 16.14 -15.75 -37.30
N VAL A 512 16.70 -16.51 -38.25
CA VAL A 512 15.90 -17.35 -39.15
C VAL A 512 15.78 -18.75 -38.56
N ARG A 513 14.56 -19.30 -38.51
CA ARG A 513 14.34 -20.63 -37.93
C ARG A 513 13.17 -21.39 -38.53
N ARG A 514 13.16 -22.70 -38.27
CA ARG A 514 12.04 -23.62 -38.53
C ARG A 514 11.24 -23.87 -37.24
N GLY A 515 9.94 -24.10 -37.35
CA GLY A 515 9.07 -24.50 -36.23
C GLY A 515 8.26 -23.37 -35.60
N GLN A 516 8.15 -23.34 -34.26
CA GLN A 516 7.25 -22.42 -33.54
C GLN A 516 7.90 -21.09 -33.11
N PRO A 517 7.28 -19.92 -33.31
CA PRO A 517 7.87 -18.63 -32.97
C PRO A 517 8.27 -18.53 -31.49
N ARG A 518 9.38 -17.83 -31.19
CA ARG A 518 9.83 -17.58 -29.81
C ARG A 518 9.54 -16.16 -29.33
N ALA A 519 9.50 -15.18 -30.22
CA ALA A 519 9.15 -13.80 -29.88
C ALA A 519 7.74 -13.68 -29.24
N SER A 520 7.52 -12.64 -28.42
CA SER A 520 6.24 -12.43 -27.71
C SER A 520 5.07 -12.17 -28.65
N TRP A 521 5.34 -11.59 -29.82
CA TRP A 521 4.35 -11.29 -30.85
C TRP A 521 4.65 -11.99 -32.16
N VAL A 522 3.58 -12.29 -32.89
CA VAL A 522 3.64 -13.01 -34.16
C VAL A 522 2.93 -12.19 -35.22
N ALA A 523 3.61 -11.92 -36.33
CA ALA A 523 3.05 -11.25 -37.50
C ALA A 523 2.93 -12.24 -38.67
N ASP A 524 1.75 -12.31 -39.29
CA ASP A 524 1.47 -13.24 -40.39
C ASP A 524 1.76 -12.59 -41.75
N TRP A 525 2.83 -13.05 -42.41
CA TRP A 525 3.26 -12.62 -43.74
C TRP A 525 3.22 -13.80 -44.72
N THR A 526 2.30 -14.75 -44.53
CA THR A 526 2.14 -15.90 -45.41
C THR A 526 1.82 -15.49 -46.85
N ASP A 527 1.08 -14.39 -47.04
CA ASP A 527 0.89 -13.76 -48.35
C ASP A 527 1.97 -12.71 -48.61
N LEU A 528 3.04 -13.14 -49.29
CA LEU A 528 4.14 -12.27 -49.67
C LEU A 528 3.81 -11.36 -50.85
N THR A 529 2.66 -11.51 -51.52
CA THR A 529 2.29 -10.63 -52.64
C THR A 529 1.77 -9.27 -52.17
N GLU A 530 1.31 -9.18 -50.93
CA GLU A 530 0.87 -7.92 -50.33
C GLU A 530 2.04 -6.95 -50.15
N GLU A 531 1.84 -5.72 -50.62
CA GLU A 531 2.74 -4.61 -50.37
C GLU A 531 2.56 -4.11 -48.93
N ARG A 532 3.65 -4.11 -48.16
CA ARG A 532 3.66 -3.72 -46.75
C ARG A 532 4.51 -2.47 -46.59
N PRO A 533 4.00 -1.39 -45.97
CA PRO A 533 4.81 -0.22 -45.70
C PRO A 533 5.94 -0.57 -44.72
N ASP A 534 7.03 0.19 -44.77
CA ASP A 534 8.16 0.09 -43.84
C ASP A 534 7.77 0.42 -42.39
N THR A 535 6.66 1.13 -42.17
CA THR A 535 6.10 1.42 -40.85
C THR A 535 5.18 0.34 -40.29
N LEU A 536 4.84 -0.71 -41.04
CA LEU A 536 3.76 -1.64 -40.67
C LEU A 536 3.94 -2.23 -39.26
N LEU A 537 5.08 -2.88 -38.99
CA LEU A 537 5.32 -3.50 -37.69
C LEU A 537 5.40 -2.47 -36.57
N LEU A 538 5.92 -1.27 -36.87
CA LEU A 538 5.99 -0.18 -35.91
C LEU A 538 4.59 0.30 -35.52
N ASP A 539 3.70 0.49 -36.49
CA ASP A 539 2.32 0.93 -36.27
C ASP A 539 1.51 -0.11 -35.50
N LEU A 540 1.66 -1.39 -35.84
CA LEU A 540 1.00 -2.49 -35.12
C LEU A 540 1.47 -2.57 -33.66
N MET A 541 2.77 -2.41 -33.41
CA MET A 541 3.31 -2.41 -32.04
C MET A 541 2.93 -1.15 -31.25
N CYS A 542 2.90 0.02 -31.89
CA CYS A 542 2.41 1.25 -31.25
C CYS A 542 0.95 1.09 -30.82
N ALA A 543 0.10 0.58 -31.72
CA ALA A 543 -1.30 0.32 -31.42
C ALA A 543 -1.48 -0.75 -30.34
N GLN A 544 -0.65 -1.79 -30.33
CA GLN A 544 -0.62 -2.81 -29.28
C GLN A 544 -0.28 -2.19 -27.92
N GLU A 545 0.80 -1.40 -27.83
CA GLU A 545 1.26 -0.80 -26.58
C GLU A 545 0.29 0.28 -26.07
N TRP A 546 -0.38 1.00 -26.98
CA TRP A 546 -1.43 1.96 -26.67
C TRP A 546 -2.70 1.29 -26.13
N SER A 547 -3.18 0.22 -26.78
CA SER A 547 -4.46 -0.42 -26.47
C SER A 547 -4.38 -1.49 -25.37
N GLY A 548 -3.23 -2.16 -25.24
CA GLY A 548 -3.08 -3.38 -24.47
C GLY A 548 -3.89 -4.55 -25.04
N ALA A 549 -4.12 -4.57 -26.35
CA ALA A 549 -4.85 -5.63 -27.05
C ALA A 549 -4.01 -6.91 -27.20
N ASP A 550 -4.69 -8.07 -27.30
CA ASP A 550 -4.07 -9.38 -27.55
C ASP A 550 -3.83 -9.66 -29.04
N ALA A 551 -4.55 -8.95 -29.91
CA ALA A 551 -4.35 -8.97 -31.35
C ALA A 551 -4.68 -7.60 -31.98
N VAL A 552 -3.91 -7.24 -33.00
CA VAL A 552 -4.04 -6.00 -33.77
C VAL A 552 -4.14 -6.33 -35.25
N GLY A 553 -4.99 -5.63 -35.98
CA GLY A 553 -5.11 -5.82 -37.42
C GLY A 553 -6.09 -4.85 -38.08
N HIS A 554 -6.67 -5.29 -39.20
CA HIS A 554 -7.54 -4.45 -40.03
C HIS A 554 -8.98 -4.93 -40.01
N THR A 555 -9.90 -3.99 -40.10
CA THR A 555 -11.32 -4.25 -40.34
C THR A 555 -11.71 -3.83 -41.76
N PRO A 556 -12.77 -4.43 -42.33
CA PRO A 556 -13.30 -4.01 -43.63
C PRO A 556 -13.83 -2.57 -43.63
N THR A 557 -14.26 -2.08 -42.47
CA THR A 557 -14.92 -0.79 -42.25
C THR A 557 -13.95 0.40 -42.17
N ALA A 558 -12.66 0.17 -42.43
CA ALA A 558 -11.60 1.17 -42.25
C ALA A 558 -11.72 1.85 -40.88
N ASP A 559 -11.88 1.07 -39.81
CA ASP A 559 -11.84 1.65 -38.48
C ASP A 559 -10.40 1.95 -38.09
N ASP A 560 -10.18 3.02 -37.32
CA ASP A 560 -8.86 3.38 -36.82
C ASP A 560 -8.87 3.59 -35.32
N TYR A 561 -7.92 2.97 -34.64
CA TYR A 561 -7.75 3.04 -33.18
C TYR A 561 -9.02 2.69 -32.37
N VAL A 562 -9.68 1.57 -32.70
CA VAL A 562 -10.89 1.13 -32.00
C VAL A 562 -10.88 -0.36 -31.69
N PHE A 563 -11.52 -0.75 -30.57
CA PHE A 563 -11.76 -2.15 -30.24
C PHE A 563 -12.91 -2.73 -31.06
N VAL A 564 -12.73 -3.93 -31.59
CA VAL A 564 -13.69 -4.58 -32.48
C VAL A 564 -13.94 -6.04 -32.09
N PRO A 565 -15.13 -6.60 -32.40
CA PRO A 565 -15.43 -8.00 -32.08
C PRO A 565 -14.73 -8.99 -33.03
N SER A 566 -14.30 -8.54 -34.21
CA SER A 566 -13.57 -9.36 -35.19
C SER A 566 -12.69 -8.46 -36.07
N LEU A 567 -11.56 -9.01 -36.53
CA LEU A 567 -10.64 -8.35 -37.45
C LEU A 567 -9.85 -9.39 -38.25
N ARG A 568 -9.19 -8.96 -39.33
CA ARG A 568 -8.12 -9.73 -39.98
C ARG A 568 -6.83 -9.48 -39.19
N PRO A 569 -6.30 -10.48 -38.44
CA PRO A 569 -5.15 -10.26 -37.58
C PRO A 569 -3.87 -10.06 -38.39
N LEU A 570 -3.08 -9.07 -37.99
CA LEU A 570 -1.75 -8.83 -38.55
C LEU A 570 -0.65 -8.98 -37.50
N LEU A 571 -0.97 -8.73 -36.24
CA LEU A 571 -0.08 -8.93 -35.10
C LEU A 571 -0.88 -9.62 -33.98
N VAL A 572 -0.36 -10.73 -33.45
CA VAL A 572 -1.06 -11.56 -32.46
C VAL A 572 -0.09 -11.97 -31.38
N ARG A 573 -0.55 -11.98 -30.12
CA ARG A 573 0.25 -12.50 -29.00
C ARG A 573 0.59 -13.97 -29.25
N ARG A 574 1.85 -14.36 -29.04
CA ARG A 574 2.34 -15.73 -29.31
C ARG A 574 1.47 -16.81 -28.66
N SER A 575 1.09 -16.63 -27.40
CA SER A 575 0.26 -17.61 -26.69
C SER A 575 -1.10 -17.82 -27.35
N LEU A 576 -1.71 -16.76 -27.88
CA LEU A 576 -2.99 -16.83 -28.59
C LEU A 576 -2.82 -17.44 -29.98
N HIS A 577 -1.75 -17.11 -30.69
CA HIS A 577 -1.45 -17.76 -31.97
C HIS A 577 -1.20 -19.27 -31.80
N MET A 578 -0.48 -19.67 -30.74
CA MET A 578 -0.17 -21.07 -30.44
C MET A 578 -1.36 -21.89 -29.94
N SER A 579 -2.46 -21.27 -29.50
CA SER A 579 -3.66 -22.02 -29.11
C SER A 579 -4.42 -22.59 -30.31
N GLY A 580 -4.17 -22.07 -31.53
CA GLY A 580 -4.84 -22.50 -32.76
C GLY A 580 -6.33 -22.15 -32.82
N THR A 581 -6.79 -21.27 -31.91
CA THR A 581 -8.18 -20.83 -31.85
C THR A 581 -8.52 -19.94 -33.04
N ASP A 582 -9.70 -20.14 -33.64
CA ASP A 582 -10.14 -19.34 -34.79
C ASP A 582 -10.27 -17.84 -34.43
N PRO A 583 -9.70 -16.91 -35.23
CA PRO A 583 -9.76 -15.47 -34.95
C PRO A 583 -11.16 -14.91 -34.77
N GLY A 584 -12.17 -15.46 -35.45
CA GLY A 584 -13.56 -15.02 -35.33
C GLY A 584 -14.17 -15.31 -33.96
N SER A 585 -13.57 -16.21 -33.17
CA SER A 585 -14.05 -16.59 -31.84
C SER A 585 -13.31 -15.91 -30.69
N TRP A 586 -12.22 -15.19 -30.95
CA TRP A 586 -11.35 -14.65 -29.89
C TRP A 586 -12.05 -13.67 -28.94
N ALA A 587 -12.86 -12.75 -29.46
CA ALA A 587 -13.60 -11.80 -28.62
C ALA A 587 -14.60 -12.53 -27.69
N GLY A 588 -15.21 -13.62 -28.16
CA GLY A 588 -16.10 -14.46 -27.35
C GLY A 588 -15.39 -15.19 -26.20
N HIS A 589 -14.07 -15.39 -26.32
CA HIS A 589 -13.22 -15.96 -25.27
C HIS A 589 -12.55 -14.88 -24.38
N GLY A 590 -12.95 -13.61 -24.53
CA GLY A 590 -12.47 -12.51 -23.70
C GLY A 590 -11.17 -11.85 -24.16
N HIS A 591 -10.65 -12.20 -25.34
CA HIS A 591 -9.47 -11.55 -25.91
C HIS A 591 -9.82 -10.16 -26.48
N ARG A 592 -8.91 -9.21 -26.30
CA ARG A 592 -9.10 -7.83 -26.77
C ARG A 592 -8.53 -7.68 -28.17
N LEU A 593 -9.37 -7.30 -29.14
CA LEU A 593 -8.97 -7.12 -30.54
C LEU A 593 -9.03 -5.64 -30.93
N PHE A 594 -7.98 -5.15 -31.59
CA PHE A 594 -7.83 -3.73 -31.89
C PHE A 594 -7.59 -3.46 -33.37
N ALA A 595 -8.42 -2.59 -33.95
CA ALA A 595 -8.37 -2.22 -35.35
C ALA A 595 -7.51 -0.97 -35.56
N VAL A 596 -6.64 -1.02 -36.57
CA VAL A 596 -5.82 0.10 -37.04
C VAL A 596 -6.03 0.21 -38.55
N ARG A 597 -6.08 1.42 -39.11
CA ARG A 597 -6.08 1.57 -40.58
C ARG A 597 -4.71 1.24 -41.18
N GLY A 598 -4.68 0.40 -42.20
CA GLY A 598 -3.45 -0.05 -42.87
C GLY A 598 -2.77 0.98 -43.78
N LYS A 599 -3.48 2.04 -44.18
CA LYS A 599 -2.92 3.12 -44.99
C LYS A 599 -3.29 4.45 -44.34
N GLU A 600 -2.31 5.32 -44.09
CA GLU A 600 -2.58 6.70 -43.70
C GLU A 600 -3.42 7.36 -44.80
N PRO A 601 -4.49 8.10 -44.46
CA PRO A 601 -5.11 8.98 -45.42
C PRO A 601 -4.07 10.02 -45.85
N SER A 602 -3.75 10.03 -47.15
CA SER A 602 -2.89 11.02 -47.79
C SER A 602 -3.41 12.43 -47.65
#